data_AF-A0A6G3D9X2-F1
#
_entry.id   AF-A0A6G3D9X2-F1
#
_cell.length_a   1.000
_cell.length_b   1.000
_cell.length_c   1.000
_cell.angle_alpha   90.00
_cell.angle_beta   90.00
_cell.angle_gamma   90.00
#
_symmetry.space_group_name_H-M   'P 1'
#
loop_
_entity.id
_entity.type
_entity.pdbx_description
1 polymer ?
#
loop_
_entity_poly.entity_id
_entity_poly.type
_entity_poly.pdbx_seq_one_letter_code
_entity_poly.pdbx_strand_id
1 'polypeptide(L)'
;MPVTSTEPTSSVRAGGGDDSVVRKLSTLDRYLAVWILIAMSVGLGLGRAVPGLDDALAKVEVGGVSLPIALGLLVMMYPVLAKVRYDRLDAVTGDRKLMISSLVVNWILGPAVMFALAWVFLPDLPEYRTGLIVVGLARCIAMVIIWNDLACGDREAAAVLVALNSVFQVLAFGLLGWFYLDLLPGWLGLGDGEHLDISMWEIALNVVVFLGVPLLAGFLTRRIGERKMGREGYEQRFLPKIGPWALYGLLFTIVILFALQGGTITSRPLDVARIALPLLVYFAV
;
A
#
# COMPACT_ATOMS: atom_id res chain seq x y z
N MET A 1 -3.67 -59.19 33.44
CA MET A 1 -4.75 -58.99 32.45
C MET A 1 -5.75 -57.99 33.02
N PRO A 2 -6.35 -57.14 32.18
CA PRO A 2 -6.17 -55.68 32.28
C PRO A 2 -7.25 -54.92 33.06
N VAL A 3 -6.82 -53.75 33.51
CA VAL A 3 -7.57 -52.61 34.07
C VAL A 3 -8.47 -52.01 32.98
N THR A 4 -9.73 -51.69 33.28
CA THR A 4 -10.53 -50.76 32.48
C THR A 4 -11.38 -49.89 33.39
N SER A 5 -10.78 -48.78 33.80
CA SER A 5 -11.48 -47.60 34.34
C SER A 5 -12.18 -46.91 33.17
N THR A 6 -13.48 -46.73 33.26
CA THR A 6 -14.28 -45.88 32.37
C THR A 6 -13.85 -44.41 32.51
N GLU A 7 -13.16 -43.87 31.51
CA GLU A 7 -12.98 -42.42 31.33
C GLU A 7 -14.26 -41.79 30.77
N PRO A 8 -14.74 -40.65 31.31
CA PRO A 8 -15.79 -39.88 30.67
C PRO A 8 -15.19 -39.16 29.46
N THR A 9 -15.78 -39.43 28.29
CA THR A 9 -15.47 -38.78 27.02
C THR A 9 -15.67 -37.27 27.17
N SER A 10 -14.58 -36.51 27.27
CA SER A 10 -14.62 -35.05 27.24
C SER A 10 -14.94 -34.62 25.81
N SER A 11 -16.21 -34.35 25.54
CA SER A 11 -16.64 -33.65 24.33
C SER A 11 -16.00 -32.26 24.33
N VAL A 12 -14.94 -32.08 23.55
CA VAL A 12 -14.42 -30.74 23.23
C VAL A 12 -15.53 -30.03 22.45
N ARG A 13 -16.27 -29.17 23.15
CA ARG A 13 -17.18 -28.21 22.52
C ARG A 13 -16.34 -27.32 21.61
N ALA A 14 -16.58 -27.41 20.31
CA ALA A 14 -16.17 -26.39 19.34
C ALA A 14 -16.87 -25.07 19.70
N GLY A 15 -16.24 -24.27 20.55
CA GLY A 15 -16.73 -22.96 20.97
C GLY A 15 -16.30 -21.86 20.00
N GLY A 16 -17.29 -21.31 19.29
CA GLY A 16 -17.32 -20.04 18.54
C GLY A 16 -16.02 -19.25 18.31
N GLY A 17 -15.46 -19.38 17.10
CA GLY A 17 -14.32 -18.59 16.63
C GLY A 17 -14.65 -17.28 15.90
N ASP A 18 -15.90 -17.03 15.54
CA ASP A 18 -16.25 -15.90 14.65
C ASP A 18 -16.34 -14.54 15.37
N ASP A 19 -16.47 -14.51 16.70
CA ASP A 19 -16.48 -13.27 17.48
C ASP A 19 -15.07 -12.67 17.73
N SER A 20 -14.00 -13.35 17.28
CA SER A 20 -12.63 -13.18 17.82
C SER A 20 -11.71 -12.25 17.03
N VAL A 21 -11.82 -12.13 15.70
CA VAL A 21 -10.82 -11.37 14.91
C VAL A 21 -11.22 -9.90 14.73
N VAL A 22 -12.47 -9.64 14.34
CA VAL A 22 -12.97 -8.27 14.09
C VAL A 22 -13.02 -7.44 15.38
N ARG A 23 -13.29 -8.07 16.55
CA ARG A 23 -13.24 -7.39 17.86
C ARG A 23 -11.82 -7.06 18.35
N LYS A 24 -10.79 -7.72 17.80
CA LYS A 24 -9.37 -7.47 18.14
C LYS A 24 -8.75 -6.36 17.30
N LEU A 25 -9.42 -5.91 16.24
CA LEU A 25 -8.97 -4.77 15.43
C LEU A 25 -9.28 -3.46 16.16
N SER A 26 -8.38 -2.47 16.02
CA SER A 26 -8.64 -1.12 16.50
C SER A 26 -9.92 -0.57 15.87
N THR A 27 -10.67 0.27 16.59
CA THR A 27 -11.87 0.94 16.04
C THR A 27 -11.56 1.69 14.75
N LEU A 28 -10.35 2.22 14.63
CA LEU A 28 -9.87 2.90 13.44
C LEU A 28 -9.67 1.95 12.25
N ASP A 29 -9.08 0.78 12.46
CA ASP A 29 -8.88 -0.23 11.41
C ASP A 29 -10.23 -0.81 10.95
N ARG A 30 -11.16 -1.00 11.90
CA ARG A 30 -12.50 -1.53 11.63
C ARG A 30 -13.36 -0.61 10.77
N TYR A 31 -13.28 0.70 10.99
CA TYR A 31 -14.05 1.70 10.24
C TYR A 31 -13.20 2.45 9.21
N LEU A 32 -12.08 1.85 8.77
CA LEU A 32 -11.11 2.49 7.87
C LEU A 32 -11.78 3.11 6.64
N ALA A 33 -12.68 2.38 5.97
CA ALA A 33 -13.39 2.89 4.80
C ALA A 33 -14.22 4.14 5.11
N VAL A 34 -14.90 4.18 6.26
CA VAL A 34 -15.69 5.35 6.70
C VAL A 34 -14.77 6.54 6.96
N TRP A 35 -13.65 6.33 7.65
CA TRP A 35 -12.67 7.38 7.90
C TRP A 35 -12.07 7.94 6.61
N ILE A 36 -11.79 7.09 5.62
CA ILE A 36 -11.34 7.51 4.30
C ILE A 36 -12.40 8.40 3.63
N LEU A 37 -13.67 8.01 3.63
CA LEU A 37 -14.75 8.81 3.04
C LEU A 37 -14.93 10.16 3.75
N ILE A 38 -14.80 10.18 5.09
CA ILE A 38 -14.81 11.43 5.86
C ILE A 38 -13.61 12.30 5.49
N ALA A 39 -12.41 11.74 5.42
CA ALA A 39 -11.19 12.45 5.04
C ALA A 39 -11.29 13.04 3.62
N MET A 40 -11.82 12.29 2.66
CA MET A 40 -12.09 12.77 1.30
C MET A 40 -13.09 13.92 1.30
N SER A 41 -14.19 13.78 2.05
CA SER A 41 -15.24 14.81 2.15
C SER A 41 -14.71 16.09 2.78
N VAL A 42 -13.93 15.97 3.85
CA VAL A 42 -13.28 17.10 4.54
C VAL A 42 -12.25 17.76 3.61
N GLY A 43 -11.39 16.99 2.94
CA GLY A 43 -10.42 17.51 1.99
C GLY A 43 -11.09 18.28 0.85
N LEU A 44 -12.12 17.70 0.23
CA LEU A 44 -12.88 18.34 -0.83
C LEU A 44 -13.59 19.61 -0.35
N GLY A 45 -14.16 19.58 0.86
CA GLY A 45 -14.78 20.74 1.50
C GLY A 45 -13.77 21.86 1.74
N LEU A 46 -12.58 21.54 2.26
CA LEU A 46 -11.50 22.50 2.50
C LEU A 46 -11.00 23.13 1.19
N GLY A 47 -10.71 22.30 0.18
CA GLY A 47 -10.25 22.76 -1.12
C GLY A 47 -11.26 23.67 -1.84
N ARG A 48 -12.55 23.53 -1.54
CA ARG A 48 -13.60 24.38 -2.13
C ARG A 48 -13.94 25.62 -1.29
N ALA A 49 -13.86 25.52 0.04
CA ALA A 49 -14.27 26.57 0.96
C ALA A 49 -13.16 27.60 1.23
N VAL A 50 -11.90 27.23 1.01
CA VAL A 50 -10.74 28.11 1.24
C VAL A 50 -10.07 28.46 -0.10
N PRO A 51 -10.37 29.64 -0.68
CA PRO A 51 -9.74 30.08 -1.94
C PRO A 51 -8.22 30.22 -1.78
N GLY A 52 -7.44 29.71 -2.74
CA GLY A 52 -5.98 29.79 -2.74
C GLY A 52 -5.27 28.84 -1.77
N LEU A 53 -6.00 27.89 -1.15
CA LEU A 53 -5.40 26.82 -0.35
C LEU A 53 -4.54 25.89 -1.20
N ASP A 54 -5.00 25.60 -2.42
CA ASP A 54 -4.27 24.87 -3.45
C ASP A 54 -2.97 25.58 -3.82
N ASP A 55 -3.02 26.87 -4.13
CA ASP A 55 -1.83 27.68 -4.44
C ASP A 55 -0.85 27.75 -3.25
N ALA A 56 -1.36 27.87 -2.03
CA ALA A 56 -0.53 27.93 -0.83
C ALA A 56 0.18 26.60 -0.55
N LEU A 57 -0.53 25.47 -0.73
CA LEU A 57 0.03 24.14 -0.56
C LEU A 57 0.96 23.75 -1.71
N ALA A 58 0.70 24.22 -2.94
CA ALA A 58 1.57 24.03 -4.10
C ALA A 58 2.89 24.80 -3.96
N LYS A 59 2.89 25.99 -3.34
CA LYS A 59 4.13 26.73 -3.03
C LYS A 59 5.04 26.02 -2.02
N VAL A 60 4.49 25.08 -1.25
CA VAL A 60 5.22 24.29 -0.27
C VAL A 60 5.57 22.94 -0.90
N GLU A 61 6.40 22.99 -1.94
CA GLU A 61 6.93 21.81 -2.64
C GLU A 61 8.47 21.81 -2.69
N VAL A 62 9.05 20.61 -2.71
CA VAL A 62 10.48 20.39 -2.95
C VAL A 62 10.61 19.33 -4.03
N GLY A 63 11.24 19.67 -5.15
CA GLY A 63 11.43 18.75 -6.28
C GLY A 63 10.12 18.28 -6.92
N GLY A 64 9.11 19.15 -7.01
CA GLY A 64 7.80 18.82 -7.56
C GLY A 64 6.90 17.98 -6.65
N VAL A 65 7.29 17.79 -5.38
CA VAL A 65 6.50 17.05 -4.39
C VAL A 65 6.10 17.96 -3.24
N SER A 66 4.80 18.04 -2.96
CA SER A 66 4.23 18.78 -1.84
C SER A 66 4.77 18.27 -0.50
N LEU A 67 5.42 19.12 0.30
CA LEU A 67 6.01 18.70 1.59
C LEU A 67 4.97 18.15 2.57
N PRO A 68 3.76 18.73 2.71
CA PRO A 68 2.72 18.16 3.56
C PRO A 68 2.38 16.71 3.18
N ILE A 69 2.21 16.43 1.88
CA ILE A 69 1.95 15.08 1.38
C ILE A 69 3.14 14.17 1.70
N ALA A 70 4.35 14.63 1.37
CA ALA A 70 5.60 13.91 1.64
C ALA A 70 5.72 13.52 3.12
N LEU A 71 5.46 14.45 4.04
CA LEU A 71 5.50 14.19 5.48
C LEU A 71 4.46 13.16 5.88
N GLY A 72 3.21 13.30 5.42
CA GLY A 72 2.15 12.32 5.69
C GLY A 72 2.48 10.92 5.18
N LEU A 73 3.08 10.82 3.99
CA LEU A 73 3.56 9.56 3.40
C LEU A 73 4.69 8.94 4.24
N LEU A 74 5.67 9.73 4.67
CA LEU A 74 6.76 9.24 5.52
C LEU A 74 6.23 8.73 6.88
N VAL A 75 5.35 9.51 7.51
CA VAL A 75 4.69 9.15 8.78
C VAL A 75 3.85 7.88 8.61
N MET A 76 3.14 7.71 7.48
CA MET A 76 2.32 6.52 7.28
C MET A 76 3.15 5.26 7.05
N MET A 77 4.26 5.37 6.30
CA MET A 77 5.06 4.21 5.87
C MET A 77 6.00 3.70 6.96
N TYR A 78 6.54 4.60 7.80
CA TYR A 78 7.50 4.23 8.83
C TYR A 78 7.00 3.13 9.79
N PRO A 79 5.80 3.22 10.40
CA PRO A 79 5.34 2.21 11.34
C PRO A 79 5.09 0.84 10.69
N VAL A 80 4.68 0.81 9.42
CA VAL A 80 4.48 -0.43 8.66
C VAL A 80 5.82 -1.15 8.50
N LEU A 81 6.86 -0.42 8.09
CA LEU A 81 8.19 -0.99 7.83
C LEU A 81 8.94 -1.34 9.11
N ALA A 82 8.65 -0.66 10.23
CA ALA A 82 9.14 -1.04 11.55
C ALA A 82 8.54 -2.38 12.04
N LYS A 83 7.31 -2.74 11.61
CA LYS A 83 6.66 -4.02 11.94
C LYS A 83 7.18 -5.22 11.15
N VAL A 84 7.92 -5.01 10.07
CA VAL A 84 8.45 -6.08 9.20
C VAL A 84 9.49 -6.94 9.93
N ARG A 85 9.42 -8.27 9.81
CA ARG A 85 10.35 -9.23 10.45
C ARG A 85 11.48 -9.62 9.52
N TYR A 86 12.55 -8.82 9.49
CA TYR A 86 13.68 -9.02 8.57
C TYR A 86 14.51 -10.30 8.86
N ASP A 87 14.46 -10.80 10.09
CA ASP A 87 15.11 -12.04 10.55
C ASP A 87 14.48 -13.32 9.99
N ARG A 88 13.25 -13.23 9.46
CA ARG A 88 12.49 -14.37 8.94
C ARG A 88 12.53 -14.48 7.41
N LEU A 89 13.29 -13.63 6.73
CA LEU A 89 13.47 -13.69 5.28
C LEU A 89 14.09 -15.02 4.84
N ASP A 90 15.07 -15.52 5.58
CA ASP A 90 15.78 -16.77 5.23
C ASP A 90 14.90 -18.02 5.44
N ALA A 91 14.04 -18.01 6.46
CA ALA A 91 13.18 -19.14 6.81
C ALA A 91 12.10 -19.47 5.76
N VAL A 92 11.75 -18.51 4.88
CA VAL A 92 10.63 -18.63 3.92
C VAL A 92 11.09 -18.83 2.48
N THR A 93 12.41 -18.83 2.23
CA THR A 93 12.95 -19.39 0.97
C THR A 93 12.65 -20.89 0.80
N GLY A 94 12.15 -21.56 1.85
CA GLY A 94 11.74 -22.96 1.85
C GLY A 94 10.50 -23.28 1.00
N ASP A 95 9.50 -22.37 0.92
CA ASP A 95 8.32 -22.58 0.07
C ASP A 95 8.46 -21.83 -1.26
N ARG A 96 9.27 -22.42 -2.15
CA ARG A 96 9.51 -21.86 -3.50
C ARG A 96 8.23 -21.69 -4.31
N LYS A 97 7.22 -22.54 -4.10
CA LYS A 97 5.99 -22.49 -4.91
C LYS A 97 5.21 -21.24 -4.58
N LEU A 98 5.00 -20.97 -3.28
CA LEU A 98 4.34 -19.75 -2.79
C LEU A 98 5.11 -18.49 -3.19
N MET A 99 6.44 -18.53 -3.07
CA MET A 99 7.32 -17.42 -3.45
C MET A 99 7.24 -17.07 -4.93
N ILE A 100 7.37 -18.07 -5.81
CA ILE A 100 7.32 -17.85 -7.26
C ILE A 100 5.92 -17.41 -7.67
N SER A 101 4.85 -18.04 -7.16
CA SER A 101 3.49 -17.65 -7.50
C SER A 101 3.21 -16.20 -7.09
N SER A 102 3.64 -15.81 -5.89
CA SER A 102 3.48 -14.43 -5.41
C SER A 102 4.26 -13.44 -6.27
N LEU A 103 5.50 -13.75 -6.62
CA LEU A 103 6.31 -12.86 -7.45
C LEU A 103 5.75 -12.72 -8.86
N VAL A 104 5.32 -13.82 -9.50
CA VAL A 104 4.73 -13.79 -10.85
C VAL A 104 3.43 -12.99 -10.86
N VAL A 105 2.53 -13.24 -9.90
CA VAL A 105 1.27 -12.51 -9.82
C VAL A 105 1.50 -11.02 -9.54
N ASN A 106 2.40 -10.70 -8.61
CA ASN A 106 2.64 -9.32 -8.21
C ASN A 106 3.46 -8.50 -9.22
N TRP A 107 4.43 -9.11 -9.89
CA TRP A 107 5.41 -8.34 -10.67
C TRP A 107 5.30 -8.55 -12.17
N ILE A 108 4.51 -9.53 -12.62
CA ILE A 108 4.29 -9.80 -14.04
C ILE A 108 2.81 -9.63 -14.38
N LEU A 109 1.93 -10.45 -13.79
CA LEU A 109 0.51 -10.47 -14.16
C LEU A 109 -0.19 -9.18 -13.75
N GLY A 110 -0.03 -8.74 -12.50
CA GLY A 110 -0.67 -7.52 -12.01
C GLY A 110 -0.32 -6.28 -12.84
N PRO A 111 0.97 -5.97 -13.08
CA PRO A 111 1.36 -4.86 -13.93
C PRO A 111 0.84 -4.98 -15.36
N ALA A 112 0.90 -6.16 -15.97
CA ALA A 112 0.42 -6.39 -17.33
C ALA A 112 -1.10 -6.17 -17.45
N VAL A 113 -1.88 -6.68 -16.50
CA VAL A 113 -3.34 -6.48 -16.46
C VAL A 113 -3.66 -5.00 -16.27
N MET A 114 -2.99 -4.30 -15.33
CA MET A 114 -3.24 -2.87 -15.15
C MET A 114 -2.88 -2.06 -16.40
N PHE A 115 -1.76 -2.36 -17.04
CA PHE A 115 -1.36 -1.70 -18.29
C PHE A 115 -2.43 -1.88 -19.37
N ALA A 116 -2.89 -3.11 -19.59
CA ALA A 116 -3.95 -3.39 -20.56
C ALA A 116 -5.23 -2.63 -20.23
N LEU A 117 -5.68 -2.65 -18.97
CA LEU A 117 -6.87 -1.93 -18.54
C LEU A 117 -6.72 -0.41 -18.72
N ALA A 118 -5.56 0.16 -18.42
CA ALA A 118 -5.30 1.58 -18.60
C ALA A 118 -5.43 2.01 -20.07
N TRP A 119 -4.86 1.24 -21.01
CA TRP A 119 -4.97 1.53 -22.44
C TRP A 119 -6.38 1.29 -23.01
N VAL A 120 -7.12 0.31 -22.47
CA VAL A 120 -8.48 0.02 -22.92
C VAL A 120 -9.49 1.07 -22.43
N PHE A 121 -9.40 1.48 -21.17
CA PHE A 121 -10.40 2.35 -20.54
C PHE A 121 -10.06 3.86 -20.59
N LEU A 122 -8.77 4.23 -20.78
CA LEU A 122 -8.32 5.63 -20.83
C LEU A 122 -7.49 5.94 -22.09
N PRO A 123 -7.93 5.59 -23.31
CA PRO A 123 -7.16 5.82 -24.54
C PRO A 123 -7.05 7.31 -24.94
N ASP A 124 -7.93 8.16 -24.43
CA ASP A 124 -7.99 9.61 -24.71
C ASP A 124 -7.39 10.49 -23.60
N LEU A 125 -6.91 9.88 -22.51
CA LEU A 125 -6.46 10.58 -21.30
C LEU A 125 -5.06 10.09 -20.86
N PRO A 126 -3.98 10.52 -21.54
CA PRO A 126 -2.63 9.99 -21.32
C PRO A 126 -2.08 10.23 -19.92
N GLU A 127 -2.39 11.37 -19.29
CA GLU A 127 -1.94 11.68 -17.92
C GLU A 127 -2.59 10.75 -16.90
N TYR A 128 -3.90 10.51 -17.02
CA TYR A 128 -4.62 9.60 -16.12
C TYR A 128 -4.25 8.13 -16.37
N ARG A 129 -4.01 7.76 -17.64
CA ARG A 129 -3.48 6.44 -18.01
C ARG A 129 -2.14 6.19 -17.34
N THR A 130 -1.22 7.15 -17.43
CA THR A 130 0.11 7.08 -16.80
C THR A 130 -0.01 6.94 -15.28
N GLY A 131 -0.82 7.78 -14.65
CA GLY A 131 -1.08 7.69 -13.21
C GLY A 131 -1.64 6.32 -12.79
N LEU A 132 -2.57 5.77 -13.56
CA LEU A 132 -3.17 4.46 -13.30
C LEU A 132 -2.14 3.31 -13.44
N ILE A 133 -1.28 3.34 -14.46
CA ILE A 133 -0.19 2.38 -14.63
C ILE A 133 0.76 2.46 -13.43
N VAL A 134 1.21 3.66 -13.05
CA VAL A 134 2.09 3.88 -11.89
C VAL A 134 1.47 3.33 -10.60
N VAL A 135 0.17 3.54 -10.38
CA VAL A 135 -0.57 2.95 -9.25
C VAL A 135 -0.58 1.42 -9.30
N GLY A 136 -0.74 0.82 -10.48
CA GLY A 136 -0.68 -0.65 -10.65
C GLY A 136 0.70 -1.25 -10.44
N LEU A 137 1.77 -0.48 -10.62
CA LEU A 137 3.13 -0.91 -10.31
C LEU A 137 3.40 -0.92 -8.80
N ALA A 138 2.76 -0.02 -8.04
CA ALA A 138 2.88 0.01 -6.60
C ALA A 138 2.17 -1.20 -5.98
N ARG A 139 2.88 -1.95 -5.13
CA ARG A 139 2.31 -3.09 -4.41
C ARG A 139 1.90 -2.69 -3.00
N CYS A 140 0.77 -3.20 -2.56
CA CYS A 140 0.28 -2.94 -1.21
C CYS A 140 1.09 -3.77 -0.19
N ILE A 141 1.65 -3.10 0.81
CA ILE A 141 2.47 -3.73 1.86
C ILE A 141 1.77 -3.76 3.23
N ALA A 142 0.88 -2.81 3.51
CA ALA A 142 0.31 -2.62 4.84
C ALA A 142 -1.03 -3.36 5.01
N MET A 143 -2.00 -3.01 4.16
CA MET A 143 -3.38 -3.47 4.30
C MET A 143 -3.52 -4.99 4.08
N VAL A 144 -2.60 -5.58 3.32
CA VAL A 144 -2.59 -7.03 3.04
C VAL A 144 -2.46 -7.88 4.31
N ILE A 145 -1.78 -7.40 5.36
CA ILE A 145 -1.67 -8.15 6.63
C ILE A 145 -3.03 -8.21 7.34
N ILE A 146 -3.79 -7.10 7.30
CA ILE A 146 -5.14 -7.05 7.90
C ILE A 146 -6.08 -7.97 7.13
N TRP A 147 -6.05 -7.92 5.79
CA TRP A 147 -6.86 -8.83 4.95
C TRP A 147 -6.49 -10.30 5.15
N ASN A 148 -5.19 -10.61 5.25
CA ASN A 148 -4.72 -11.95 5.57
C ASN A 148 -5.25 -12.42 6.93
N ASP A 149 -5.19 -11.58 7.95
CA ASP A 149 -5.72 -11.88 9.28
C ASP A 149 -7.23 -12.12 9.27
N LEU A 150 -7.98 -11.29 8.54
CA LEU A 150 -9.42 -11.45 8.35
C LEU A 150 -9.78 -12.74 7.61
N ALA A 151 -8.98 -13.12 6.62
CA ALA A 151 -9.12 -14.37 5.89
C ALA A 151 -8.55 -15.59 6.64
N CYS A 152 -8.07 -15.40 7.87
CA CYS A 152 -7.42 -16.45 8.68
C CYS A 152 -6.22 -17.12 7.96
N GLY A 153 -5.50 -16.34 7.14
CA GLY A 153 -4.31 -16.78 6.42
C GLY A 153 -3.05 -16.81 7.30
N ASP A 154 -1.99 -17.41 6.77
CA ASP A 154 -0.72 -17.55 7.48
C ASP A 154 -0.02 -16.19 7.66
N ARG A 155 0.05 -15.74 8.91
CA ARG A 155 0.67 -14.46 9.30
C ARG A 155 2.16 -14.40 9.04
N GLU A 156 2.86 -15.52 9.19
CA GLU A 156 4.30 -15.56 9.00
C GLU A 156 4.66 -15.45 7.52
N ALA A 157 3.94 -16.20 6.67
CA ALA A 157 4.08 -16.14 5.22
C ALA A 157 3.70 -14.76 4.68
N ALA A 158 2.58 -14.18 5.14
CA ALA A 158 2.16 -12.84 4.73
C ALA A 158 3.18 -11.77 5.13
N ALA A 159 3.70 -11.81 6.36
CA ALA A 159 4.72 -10.87 6.81
C ALA A 159 6.01 -10.93 5.97
N VAL A 160 6.39 -12.13 5.51
CA VAL A 160 7.57 -12.30 4.67
C VAL A 160 7.32 -11.88 3.22
N LEU A 161 6.16 -12.22 2.65
CA LEU A 161 5.77 -11.70 1.34
C LEU A 161 5.72 -10.17 1.31
N VAL A 162 5.24 -9.53 2.39
CA VAL A 162 5.25 -8.07 2.54
C VAL A 162 6.68 -7.52 2.55
N ALA A 163 7.58 -8.16 3.30
CA ALA A 163 8.98 -7.76 3.37
C ALA A 163 9.66 -7.85 1.99
N LEU A 164 9.46 -8.97 1.30
CA LEU A 164 10.03 -9.23 -0.02
C LEU A 164 9.45 -8.28 -1.06
N ASN A 165 8.13 -8.06 -1.06
CA ASN A 165 7.50 -7.08 -1.95
C ASN A 165 8.00 -5.66 -1.68
N SER A 166 8.27 -5.27 -0.44
CA SER A 166 8.80 -3.94 -0.11
C SER A 166 10.20 -3.74 -0.71
N VAL A 167 11.09 -4.73 -0.56
CA VAL A 167 12.45 -4.67 -1.13
C VAL A 167 12.38 -4.70 -2.66
N PHE A 168 11.60 -5.62 -3.22
CA PHE A 168 11.46 -5.74 -4.67
C PHE A 168 10.83 -4.48 -5.26
N GLN A 169 9.90 -3.81 -4.57
CA GLN A 169 9.33 -2.55 -5.01
C GLN A 169 10.36 -1.43 -5.11
N VAL A 170 11.26 -1.29 -4.15
CA VAL A 170 12.34 -0.28 -4.26
C VAL A 170 13.19 -0.51 -5.51
N LEU A 171 13.49 -1.77 -5.84
CA LEU A 171 14.38 -2.12 -6.94
C LEU A 171 13.68 -2.13 -8.30
N ALA A 172 12.48 -2.71 -8.37
CA ALA A 172 11.79 -3.00 -9.61
C ALA A 172 10.84 -1.88 -10.04
N PHE A 173 10.39 -0.99 -9.15
CA PHE A 173 9.41 0.04 -9.53
C PHE A 173 9.96 0.97 -10.61
N GLY A 174 11.21 1.45 -10.46
CA GLY A 174 11.85 2.27 -11.48
C GLY A 174 12.08 1.52 -12.81
N LEU A 175 12.44 0.24 -12.73
CA LEU A 175 12.64 -0.58 -13.93
C LEU A 175 11.33 -0.86 -14.67
N LEU A 176 10.29 -1.25 -13.93
CA LEU A 176 8.97 -1.55 -14.49
C LEU A 176 8.25 -0.29 -14.96
N GLY A 177 8.43 0.85 -14.29
CA GLY A 177 7.88 2.11 -14.78
C GLY A 177 8.49 2.50 -16.12
N TRP A 178 9.82 2.37 -16.28
CA TRP A 178 10.47 2.58 -17.57
C TRP A 178 9.94 1.60 -18.62
N PHE A 179 9.86 0.32 -18.26
CA PHE A 179 9.36 -0.70 -19.18
C PHE A 179 7.91 -0.44 -19.63
N TYR A 180 6.98 -0.16 -18.72
CA TYR A 180 5.56 -0.02 -19.04
C TYR A 180 5.17 1.37 -19.55
N LEU A 181 5.93 2.43 -19.26
CA LEU A 181 5.60 3.80 -19.68
C LEU A 181 6.36 4.26 -20.93
N ASP A 182 7.55 3.71 -21.18
CA ASP A 182 8.43 4.14 -22.28
C ASP A 182 8.66 3.00 -23.29
N LEU A 183 9.30 1.90 -22.85
CA LEU A 183 9.73 0.84 -23.77
C LEU A 183 8.56 0.08 -24.43
N LEU A 184 7.59 -0.39 -23.63
CA LEU A 184 6.50 -1.24 -24.09
C LEU A 184 5.52 -0.49 -24.99
N PRO A 185 5.07 0.74 -24.67
CA PRO A 185 4.28 1.54 -25.61
C PRO A 185 5.01 1.78 -26.92
N GLY A 186 6.29 2.13 -26.88
CA GLY A 186 7.11 2.34 -28.07
C GLY A 186 7.23 1.09 -28.96
N TRP A 187 7.34 -0.09 -28.37
CA TRP A 187 7.34 -1.36 -29.11
C TRP A 187 5.98 -1.72 -29.73
N LEU A 188 4.89 -1.29 -29.10
CA LEU A 188 3.53 -1.55 -29.56
C LEU A 188 3.01 -0.46 -30.52
N GLY A 189 3.78 0.60 -30.78
CA GLY A 189 3.33 1.76 -31.56
C GLY A 189 2.19 2.51 -30.89
N LEU A 190 2.15 2.47 -29.55
CA LEU A 190 1.13 3.11 -28.73
C LEU A 190 1.66 4.46 -28.23
N GLY A 191 0.91 5.55 -28.44
CA GLY A 191 1.27 6.87 -27.92
C GLY A 191 2.23 7.69 -28.80
N ASP A 192 2.35 7.36 -30.09
CA ASP A 192 3.05 8.20 -31.07
C ASP A 192 2.48 9.64 -31.03
N GLY A 193 3.26 10.59 -30.49
CA GLY A 193 2.88 12.00 -30.32
C GLY A 193 2.47 12.43 -28.91
N GLU A 194 2.30 11.50 -27.96
CA GLU A 194 1.95 11.77 -26.55
C GLU A 194 3.16 11.58 -25.62
N HIS A 195 4.30 12.19 -25.97
CA HIS A 195 5.47 12.15 -25.08
C HIS A 195 5.21 13.06 -23.88
N LEU A 196 4.73 12.48 -22.78
CA LEU A 196 4.79 13.14 -21.50
C LEU A 196 6.28 13.25 -21.14
N ASP A 197 6.78 14.48 -20.95
CA ASP A 197 8.12 14.78 -20.41
C ASP A 197 8.23 14.37 -18.94
N ILE A 198 7.90 13.12 -18.64
CA ILE A 198 7.99 12.55 -17.30
C ILE A 198 9.37 11.93 -17.19
N SER A 199 10.22 12.59 -16.40
CA SER A 199 11.54 12.05 -16.08
C SER A 199 11.39 10.78 -15.25
N MET A 200 11.54 9.63 -15.90
CA MET A 200 11.50 8.33 -15.22
C MET A 200 12.54 8.24 -14.09
N TRP A 201 13.65 8.97 -14.25
CA TRP A 201 14.67 9.14 -13.23
C TRP A 201 14.15 9.84 -11.97
N GLU A 202 13.35 10.90 -12.12
CA GLU A 202 12.73 11.60 -10.99
C GLU A 202 11.73 10.72 -10.25
N ILE A 203 10.92 9.94 -10.99
CA ILE A 203 10.01 8.96 -10.38
C ILE A 203 10.81 7.93 -9.57
N ALA A 204 11.86 7.35 -10.16
CA ALA A 204 12.70 6.37 -9.48
C ALA A 204 13.35 6.96 -8.23
N LEU A 205 13.90 8.18 -8.31
CA LEU A 205 14.50 8.89 -7.18
C LEU A 205 13.48 9.17 -6.07
N ASN A 206 12.29 9.64 -6.43
CA ASN A 206 11.20 9.86 -5.48
C ASN A 206 10.81 8.56 -4.78
N VAL A 207 10.70 7.44 -5.50
CA VAL A 207 10.41 6.15 -4.88
C VAL A 207 11.52 5.71 -3.93
N VAL A 208 12.80 5.87 -4.31
CA VAL A 208 13.92 5.56 -3.42
C VAL A 208 13.87 6.43 -2.15
N VAL A 209 13.52 7.71 -2.27
CA VAL A 209 13.40 8.59 -1.09
C VAL A 209 12.18 8.19 -0.23
N PHE A 210 11.00 8.11 -0.82
CA PHE A 210 9.74 7.90 -0.08
C PHE A 210 9.53 6.47 0.42
N LEU A 211 10.14 5.48 -0.23
CA LEU A 211 10.09 4.09 0.23
C LEU A 211 11.39 3.67 0.91
N GLY A 212 12.55 4.05 0.35
CA GLY A 212 13.86 3.64 0.88
C GLY A 212 14.20 4.27 2.24
N VAL A 213 13.89 5.56 2.46
CA VAL A 213 14.14 6.20 3.77
C VAL A 213 13.30 5.54 4.88
N PRO A 214 11.96 5.39 4.73
CA PRO A 214 11.16 4.65 5.71
C PRO A 214 11.58 3.18 5.88
N LEU A 215 12.03 2.51 4.82
CA LEU A 215 12.50 1.13 4.90
C LEU A 215 13.75 1.03 5.76
N LEU A 216 14.75 1.88 5.51
CA LEU A 216 15.97 1.94 6.31
C LEU A 216 15.67 2.32 7.76
N ALA A 217 14.84 3.34 7.98
CA ALA A 217 14.44 3.77 9.30
C ALA A 217 13.69 2.67 10.07
N GLY A 218 12.75 1.97 9.42
CA GLY A 218 12.03 0.84 9.98
C GLY A 218 12.95 -0.32 10.35
N PHE A 219 13.86 -0.69 9.44
CA PHE A 219 14.88 -1.72 9.66
C PHE A 219 15.79 -1.39 10.86
N LEU A 220 16.34 -0.17 10.90
CA LEU A 220 17.21 0.26 12.00
C LEU A 220 16.45 0.32 13.33
N THR A 221 15.22 0.86 13.31
CA THR A 221 14.36 0.93 14.51
C THR A 221 14.12 -0.46 15.08
N ARG A 222 13.77 -1.43 14.24
CA ARG A 222 13.55 -2.80 14.69
C ARG A 222 14.83 -3.44 15.21
N ARG A 223 15.92 -3.37 14.46
CA ARG A 223 17.20 -3.98 14.83
C ARG A 223 17.76 -3.43 16.15
N ILE A 224 17.66 -2.11 16.36
CA ILE A 224 18.10 -1.46 17.60
C ILE A 224 17.10 -1.73 18.73
N GLY A 225 15.80 -1.68 18.44
CA GLY A 225 14.73 -1.93 19.39
C GLY A 225 14.81 -3.33 19.99
N GLU A 226 14.84 -4.36 19.15
CA GLU A 226 14.94 -5.77 19.58
C GLU A 226 16.21 -6.03 20.39
N ARG A 227 17.34 -5.40 20.04
CA ARG A 227 18.60 -5.49 20.82
C ARG A 227 18.51 -4.85 22.20
N LYS A 228 17.78 -3.74 22.35
CA LYS A 228 17.71 -2.98 23.61
C LYS A 228 16.66 -3.49 24.58
N MET A 229 15.48 -3.89 24.08
CA MET A 229 14.33 -4.24 24.93
C MET A 229 13.85 -5.69 24.78
N GLY A 230 14.52 -6.48 23.94
CA GLY A 230 14.07 -7.82 23.56
C GLY A 230 12.91 -7.79 22.57
N ARG A 231 12.73 -8.89 21.83
CA ARG A 231 11.69 -9.02 20.80
C ARG A 231 10.29 -8.82 21.36
N GLU A 232 10.01 -9.48 22.48
CA GLU A 232 8.69 -9.42 23.10
C GLU A 232 8.35 -8.00 23.58
N GLY A 233 9.31 -7.29 24.18
CA GLY A 233 9.14 -5.89 24.57
C GLY A 233 8.89 -4.97 23.37
N TYR A 234 9.58 -5.21 22.26
CA TYR A 234 9.38 -4.45 21.02
C TYR A 234 7.97 -4.67 20.45
N GLU A 235 7.56 -5.92 20.33
CA GLU A 235 6.28 -6.28 19.71
C GLU A 235 5.07 -5.92 20.59
N GLN A 236 5.17 -6.05 21.91
CA GLN A 236 4.04 -5.79 22.82
C GLN A 236 3.95 -4.35 23.33
N ARG A 237 5.07 -3.61 23.42
CA ARG A 237 5.06 -2.23 23.98
C ARG A 237 5.35 -1.15 22.97
N PHE A 238 6.23 -1.39 22.00
CA PHE A 238 6.65 -0.36 21.05
C PHE A 238 5.76 -0.33 19.79
N LEU A 239 5.56 -1.48 19.13
CA LEU A 239 4.74 -1.58 17.91
C LEU A 239 3.30 -1.07 18.08
N PRO A 240 2.58 -1.33 19.20
CA PRO A 240 1.22 -0.82 19.39
C PRO A 240 1.16 0.70 19.54
N LYS A 241 2.25 1.35 20.00
CA LYS A 241 2.32 2.81 20.14
C LYS A 241 2.56 3.52 18.82
N ILE A 242 3.41 2.96 17.96
CA ILE A 242 3.70 3.54 16.64
C ILE A 242 2.65 3.16 15.59
N GLY A 243 1.96 2.03 15.77
CA GLY A 243 1.01 1.48 14.79
C GLY A 243 -0.06 2.49 14.31
N PRO A 244 -0.78 3.20 15.20
CA PRO A 244 -1.82 4.16 14.81
C PRO A 244 -1.32 5.32 13.95
N TRP A 245 -0.04 5.70 14.06
CA TRP A 245 0.53 6.76 13.23
C TRP A 245 0.52 6.44 11.74
N ALA A 246 0.53 5.15 11.38
CA ALA A 246 0.36 4.72 9.99
C ALA A 246 -0.95 5.25 9.42
N LEU A 247 -2.03 5.07 10.17
CA LEU A 247 -3.35 5.47 9.74
C LEU A 247 -3.57 6.99 9.85
N TYR A 248 -3.04 7.64 10.88
CA TYR A 248 -3.09 9.10 10.97
C TYR A 248 -2.37 9.77 9.81
N GLY A 249 -1.19 9.26 9.43
CA GLY A 249 -0.47 9.73 8.24
C GLY A 249 -1.29 9.52 6.97
N LEU A 250 -1.88 8.34 6.79
CA LEU A 250 -2.74 8.03 5.63
C LEU A 250 -3.93 8.99 5.53
N LEU A 251 -4.71 9.14 6.60
CA LEU A 251 -5.90 10.00 6.60
C LEU A 251 -5.51 11.47 6.39
N PHE A 252 -4.42 11.92 7.01
CA PHE A 252 -3.88 13.26 6.79
C PHE A 252 -3.52 13.46 5.31
N THR A 253 -2.75 12.55 4.71
CA THR A 253 -2.38 12.63 3.29
C THR A 253 -3.62 12.66 2.38
N ILE A 254 -4.66 11.86 2.68
CA ILE A 254 -5.91 11.89 1.93
C ILE A 254 -6.59 13.27 2.01
N VAL A 255 -6.69 13.86 3.20
CA VAL A 255 -7.28 15.20 3.36
C VAL A 255 -6.52 16.22 2.51
N ILE A 256 -5.18 16.22 2.57
CA ILE A 256 -4.35 17.16 1.82
C ILE A 256 -4.47 16.93 0.31
N LEU A 257 -4.43 15.69 -0.16
CA LEU A 257 -4.58 15.35 -1.58
C LEU A 257 -5.93 15.84 -2.13
N PHE A 258 -7.02 15.60 -1.42
CA PHE A 258 -8.37 16.04 -1.85
C PHE A 258 -8.57 17.55 -1.70
N ALA A 259 -7.89 18.21 -0.77
CA ALA A 259 -7.87 19.67 -0.68
C ALA A 259 -7.14 20.30 -1.87
N LEU A 260 -5.99 19.75 -2.26
CA LEU A 260 -5.23 20.18 -3.44
C LEU A 260 -5.97 19.93 -4.76
N GLN A 261 -6.65 18.77 -4.88
CA GLN A 261 -7.32 18.37 -6.12
C GLN A 261 -8.81 18.72 -6.16
N GLY A 262 -9.30 19.49 -5.19
CA GLY A 262 -10.74 19.70 -4.99
C GLY A 262 -11.45 20.35 -6.19
N GLY A 263 -10.80 21.32 -6.84
CA GLY A 263 -11.28 21.96 -8.06
C GLY A 263 -11.39 20.98 -9.24
N THR A 264 -10.33 20.21 -9.49
CA THR A 264 -10.26 19.22 -10.58
C THR A 264 -11.32 18.13 -10.43
N ILE A 265 -11.41 17.53 -9.23
CA ILE A 265 -12.34 16.41 -8.95
C ILE A 265 -13.80 16.83 -9.16
N THR A 266 -14.14 18.05 -8.75
CA THR A 266 -15.54 18.51 -8.83
C THR A 266 -15.93 19.11 -10.16
N SER A 267 -14.96 19.58 -10.96
CA SER A 267 -15.22 20.08 -12.31
C SER A 267 -15.24 18.96 -13.36
N ARG A 268 -14.56 17.82 -13.10
CA ARG A 268 -14.47 16.69 -14.03
C ARG A 268 -14.92 15.35 -13.41
N PRO A 269 -16.18 15.22 -12.97
CA PRO A 269 -16.66 13.99 -12.32
C PRO A 269 -16.67 12.77 -13.25
N LEU A 270 -16.83 12.99 -14.56
CA LEU A 270 -16.80 11.90 -15.55
C LEU A 270 -15.40 11.27 -15.66
N ASP A 271 -14.34 12.08 -15.61
CA ASP A 271 -12.95 11.59 -15.65
C ASP A 271 -12.67 10.72 -14.42
N VAL A 272 -13.13 11.15 -13.23
CA VAL A 272 -13.03 10.37 -11.99
C VAL A 272 -13.72 9.01 -12.12
N ALA A 273 -14.93 8.98 -12.68
CA ALA A 273 -15.66 7.74 -12.91
C ALA A 273 -14.96 6.82 -13.92
N ARG A 274 -14.37 7.38 -14.99
CA ARG A 274 -13.59 6.64 -15.98
C ARG A 274 -12.33 6.01 -15.38
N ILE A 275 -11.67 6.68 -14.44
CA ILE A 275 -10.50 6.14 -13.70
C ILE A 275 -10.92 5.04 -12.73
N ALA A 276 -12.08 5.17 -12.09
CA ALA A 276 -12.58 4.17 -11.15
C ALA A 276 -12.90 2.82 -11.82
N LEU A 277 -13.38 2.83 -13.06
CA LEU A 277 -13.78 1.63 -13.79
C LEU A 277 -12.66 0.58 -13.97
N PRO A 278 -11.47 0.89 -14.53
CA PRO A 278 -10.39 -0.08 -14.66
C PRO A 278 -9.88 -0.56 -13.30
N LEU A 279 -9.91 0.28 -12.25
CA LEU A 279 -9.57 -0.16 -10.90
C LEU A 279 -10.56 -1.21 -10.37
N LEU A 280 -11.86 -0.99 -10.56
CA LEU A 280 -12.89 -1.96 -10.17
C LEU A 280 -12.74 -3.28 -10.93
N VAL A 281 -12.48 -3.22 -12.24
CA VAL A 281 -12.23 -4.43 -13.05
C VAL A 281 -10.96 -5.14 -12.58
N TYR A 282 -9.89 -4.42 -12.30
CA TYR A 282 -8.64 -4.98 -11.79
C TYR A 282 -8.82 -5.74 -10.47
N PHE A 283 -9.68 -5.26 -9.56
CA PHE A 283 -9.97 -5.97 -8.31
C PHE A 283 -10.91 -7.16 -8.47
N ALA A 284 -11.71 -7.20 -9.53
CA ALA A 284 -12.68 -8.27 -9.77
C ALA A 284 -12.08 -9.51 -10.44
N VAL A 285 -10.97 -9.34 -11.19
CA VAL A 285 -10.27 -10.38 -11.96
C VAL A 285 -9.06 -10.89 -11.20
#